data_AF-A0A7Y1XSQ9-F1
#
_entry.id   AF-A0A7Y1XSQ9-F1
#
_cell.length_a   1.000
_cell.length_b   1.000
_cell.length_c   1.000
_cell.angle_alpha   90.00
_cell.angle_beta   90.00
_cell.angle_gamma   90.00
#
_symmetry.space_group_name_H-M   'P 1'
#
loop_
_entity.id
_entity.type
_entity.pdbx_description
1 polymer ?
#
loop_
_entity_poly.entity_id
_entity_poly.type
_entity_poly.pdbx_seq_one_letter_code
_entity_poly.pdbx_strand_id
1 'polypeptide(L)'
;ATAITVADVAEEPMVVSEVFEVPPLMNAFSQQGIHVAIVVNEFGSVSGIVTREDAIEEVLGEFNDEFDIEPDPIAITGSSVSVRGDVLLKVLNERFGLGLPVDRVDTVSGYVWHHLGRLPVVGDTVPLITRSSLPAGESTDTTDLAQRHRSLRVDSVDGTLVDRVSFTLTADQAGEDPT
;
A
#
# COMPACT_ATOMS: atom_id res chain seq x y z
N ALA A 1 9.37 4.73 -44.82
CA ALA A 1 9.14 3.79 -43.71
C ALA A 1 7.82 3.08 -43.99
N THR A 2 7.82 1.75 -44.04
CA THR A 2 6.58 0.98 -44.15
C THR A 2 5.86 1.07 -42.81
N ALA A 3 4.60 1.51 -42.80
CA ALA A 3 3.81 1.58 -41.59
C ALA A 3 3.52 0.15 -41.11
N ILE A 4 3.87 -0.13 -39.85
CA ILE A 4 3.50 -1.36 -39.15
C ILE A 4 2.31 -1.01 -38.26
N THR A 5 1.27 -1.84 -38.27
CA THR A 5 0.08 -1.72 -37.43
C THR A 5 0.24 -2.57 -36.17
N VAL A 6 -0.54 -2.30 -35.13
CA VAL A 6 -0.55 -3.12 -33.91
C VAL A 6 -0.92 -4.57 -34.22
N ALA A 7 -1.79 -4.79 -35.21
CA ALA A 7 -2.19 -6.13 -35.65
C ALA A 7 -1.03 -6.95 -36.23
N ASP A 8 0.01 -6.29 -36.77
CA ASP A 8 1.17 -6.97 -37.36
C ASP A 8 2.13 -7.55 -36.30
N VAL A 9 1.98 -7.17 -35.04
CA VAL A 9 2.82 -7.60 -33.91
C VAL A 9 2.02 -8.27 -32.78
N ALA A 10 0.70 -8.41 -32.96
CA ALA A 10 -0.17 -9.04 -31.97
C ALA A 10 -0.03 -10.56 -32.03
N GLU A 11 0.15 -11.19 -30.86
CA GLU A 11 0.18 -12.64 -30.71
C GLU A 11 -1.01 -13.13 -29.89
N GLU A 12 -1.37 -14.40 -30.08
CA GLU A 12 -2.44 -15.03 -29.29
C GLU A 12 -1.97 -15.23 -27.85
N PRO A 13 -2.70 -14.71 -26.85
CA PRO A 13 -2.25 -14.80 -25.47
C PRO A 13 -2.48 -16.21 -24.91
N MET A 14 -1.64 -16.61 -23.97
CA MET A 14 -1.94 -17.73 -23.10
C MET A 14 -3.15 -17.36 -22.21
N VAL A 15 -4.12 -18.27 -22.11
CA VAL A 15 -5.34 -18.08 -21.29
C VAL A 15 -5.40 -19.16 -20.21
N VAL A 16 -5.66 -18.74 -18.97
CA VAL A 16 -5.78 -19.64 -17.81
C VAL A 16 -7.04 -19.32 -17.01
N SER A 17 -7.58 -20.31 -16.29
CA SER A 17 -8.72 -20.09 -15.39
C SER A 17 -8.29 -19.44 -14.08
N GLU A 18 -9.18 -18.72 -13.40
CA GLU A 18 -8.94 -18.19 -12.03
C GLU A 18 -8.49 -19.25 -11.03
N VAL A 19 -8.94 -20.50 -11.19
CA VAL A 19 -8.61 -21.63 -10.32
C VAL A 19 -7.36 -22.40 -10.74
N PHE A 20 -6.57 -21.86 -11.68
CA PHE A 20 -5.36 -22.54 -12.17
C PHE A 20 -4.24 -22.48 -11.12
N GLU A 21 -3.66 -23.63 -10.79
CA GLU A 21 -2.64 -23.72 -9.74
C GLU A 21 -1.31 -23.08 -10.17
N VAL A 22 -0.59 -22.50 -9.20
CA VAL A 22 0.66 -21.77 -9.42
C VAL A 22 1.80 -22.66 -9.97
N PRO A 23 2.08 -23.88 -9.46
CA PRO A 23 3.19 -24.67 -9.99
C PRO A 23 3.00 -25.10 -11.47
N PRO A 24 1.80 -25.53 -11.90
CA PRO A 24 1.49 -25.71 -13.32
C PRO A 24 1.60 -24.41 -14.14
N LEU A 25 1.22 -23.26 -13.59
CA LEU A 25 1.33 -21.95 -14.25
C LEU A 25 2.79 -21.59 -14.56
N MET A 26 3.67 -21.74 -13.57
CA MET A 26 5.11 -21.53 -13.74
C MET A 26 5.72 -22.44 -14.82
N ASN A 27 5.30 -23.70 -14.84
CA ASN A 27 5.72 -24.67 -15.86
C ASN A 27 5.24 -24.29 -17.25
N ALA A 28 4.01 -23.77 -17.38
CA ALA A 28 3.46 -23.33 -18.65
C ALA A 28 4.20 -22.09 -19.19
N PHE A 29 4.47 -21.09 -18.35
CA PHE A 29 5.29 -19.93 -18.71
C PHE A 29 6.69 -20.34 -19.19
N SER A 30 7.33 -21.26 -18.47
CA SER A 30 8.68 -21.75 -18.81
C SER A 30 8.70 -22.50 -20.14
N GLN A 31 7.70 -23.34 -20.42
CA GLN A 31 7.64 -24.14 -21.64
C GLN A 31 7.32 -23.33 -22.89
N GLN A 32 6.43 -22.33 -22.76
CA GLN A 32 5.98 -21.53 -23.90
C GLN A 32 6.88 -20.31 -24.15
N GLY A 33 7.77 -19.96 -23.21
CA GLY A 33 8.60 -18.76 -23.30
C GLY A 33 7.78 -17.46 -23.20
N ILE A 34 6.61 -17.54 -22.57
CA ILE A 34 5.67 -16.43 -22.40
C ILE A 34 5.76 -15.92 -20.96
N HIS A 35 5.54 -14.62 -20.77
CA HIS A 35 5.65 -13.94 -19.47
C HIS A 35 4.31 -13.45 -18.92
N VAL A 36 3.24 -13.45 -19.72
CA VAL A 36 1.92 -12.92 -19.36
C VAL A 36 0.83 -13.88 -19.83
N ALA A 37 -0.15 -14.14 -18.97
CA ALA A 37 -1.36 -14.87 -19.30
C ALA A 37 -2.62 -14.05 -18.95
N ILE A 38 -3.68 -14.21 -19.74
CA ILE A 38 -5.00 -13.65 -19.43
C ILE A 38 -5.73 -14.63 -18.51
N VAL A 39 -6.28 -14.11 -17.41
CA VAL A 39 -7.06 -14.89 -16.45
C VAL A 39 -8.54 -14.74 -16.77
N VAL A 40 -9.23 -15.86 -16.92
CA VAL A 40 -10.68 -15.90 -17.19
C VAL A 40 -11.45 -16.62 -16.10
N ASN A 41 -12.68 -16.15 -15.86
CA ASN A 41 -13.62 -16.82 -14.96
C ASN A 41 -14.45 -17.90 -15.69
N GLU A 42 -15.30 -18.60 -14.95
CA GLU A 42 -16.15 -19.69 -15.43
C GLU A 42 -17.20 -19.25 -16.47
N PHE A 43 -17.50 -17.96 -16.52
CA PHE A 43 -18.41 -17.37 -17.50
C PHE A 43 -17.67 -16.92 -18.78
N GLY A 44 -16.36 -17.14 -18.87
CA GLY A 44 -15.52 -16.75 -20.00
C GLY A 44 -15.22 -15.25 -20.06
N SER A 45 -15.45 -14.51 -18.97
CA SER A 45 -15.07 -13.11 -18.86
C SER A 45 -13.62 -12.98 -18.38
N VAL A 46 -12.95 -11.90 -18.78
CA VAL A 46 -11.60 -11.59 -18.31
C VAL A 46 -11.67 -11.08 -16.87
N SER A 47 -10.98 -11.76 -15.99
CA SER A 47 -10.81 -11.38 -14.58
C SER A 47 -9.57 -10.51 -14.39
N GLY A 48 -8.54 -10.72 -15.21
CA GLY A 48 -7.31 -9.96 -15.15
C GLY A 48 -6.18 -10.57 -15.98
N ILE A 49 -4.96 -10.26 -15.57
CA ILE A 49 -3.73 -10.83 -16.12
C ILE A 49 -2.89 -11.38 -14.96
N VAL A 50 -2.04 -12.35 -15.27
CA VAL A 50 -1.02 -12.86 -14.35
C VAL A 50 0.30 -12.95 -15.09
N THR A 51 1.39 -12.63 -14.41
CA THR A 51 2.74 -12.69 -14.95
C THR A 51 3.51 -13.88 -14.39
N ARG A 52 4.61 -14.23 -15.06
CA ARG A 52 5.53 -15.24 -14.56
C ARG A 52 6.14 -14.81 -13.22
N GLU A 53 6.39 -13.52 -13.06
CA GLU A 53 6.95 -12.92 -11.85
C GLU A 53 5.97 -13.06 -10.67
N ASP A 54 4.68 -12.80 -10.87
CA ASP A 54 3.64 -13.03 -9.83
C ASP A 54 3.61 -14.51 -9.39
N ALA A 55 3.68 -15.43 -10.36
CA ALA A 55 3.67 -16.87 -10.07
C ALA A 55 4.91 -17.33 -9.28
N ILE A 56 6.05 -16.66 -9.46
CA ILE A 56 7.27 -16.93 -8.70
C ILE A 56 7.15 -16.36 -7.28
N GLU A 57 6.64 -15.13 -7.14
CA GLU A 57 6.44 -14.45 -5.86
C GLU A 57 5.47 -15.21 -4.95
N GLU A 58 4.38 -15.77 -5.49
CA GLU A 58 3.45 -16.59 -4.69
C GLU A 58 4.10 -17.84 -4.08
N VAL A 59 5.14 -18.40 -4.72
CA VAL A 59 5.85 -19.58 -4.22
C VAL A 59 7.00 -19.22 -3.30
N LEU A 60 7.73 -18.15 -3.61
CA LEU A 60 8.95 -17.77 -2.91
C LEU A 60 8.74 -16.66 -1.87
N GLY A 61 7.56 -16.05 -1.83
CA GLY A 61 7.29 -14.80 -1.11
C GLY A 61 7.95 -13.61 -1.80
N GLU A 62 7.84 -12.43 -1.20
CA GLU A 62 8.76 -11.33 -1.49
C GLU A 62 10.19 -11.87 -1.31
N PHE A 63 11.06 -11.71 -2.31
CA PHE A 63 12.46 -12.10 -2.23
C PHE A 63 13.20 -11.17 -1.24
N ASN A 64 12.89 -11.28 0.04
CA ASN A 64 13.59 -10.66 1.13
C ASN A 64 14.84 -11.50 1.39
N ASP A 65 16.01 -10.88 1.25
CA ASP A 65 17.28 -11.50 1.61
C ASP A 65 17.24 -11.83 3.11
N GLU A 66 17.65 -13.04 3.53
CA GLU A 66 17.70 -13.45 4.95
C GLU A 66 18.64 -12.57 5.81
N PHE A 67 19.35 -11.63 5.16
CA PHE A 67 20.20 -10.62 5.77
C PHE A 67 19.59 -9.21 5.81
N ASP A 68 18.41 -8.98 5.24
CA ASP A 68 17.68 -7.73 5.45
C ASP A 68 17.10 -7.77 6.87
N ILE A 69 17.77 -7.07 7.78
CA ILE A 69 17.16 -6.64 9.04
C ILE A 69 16.01 -5.73 8.63
N GLU A 70 14.83 -6.33 8.46
CA GLU A 70 13.66 -5.58 8.06
C GLU A 70 13.44 -4.48 9.11
N PRO A 71 13.49 -3.20 8.71
CA PRO A 71 13.41 -2.11 9.67
C PRO A 71 12.07 -2.22 10.39
N ASP A 72 12.10 -2.04 11.72
CA ASP A 72 10.91 -2.15 12.58
C ASP A 72 9.67 -1.56 11.89
N PRO A 73 8.52 -2.26 11.90
CA PRO A 73 7.29 -1.80 11.24
C PRO A 73 6.91 -0.37 11.66
N ILE A 74 7.30 0.03 12.87
CA ILE A 74 7.23 1.40 13.36
C ILE A 74 8.58 1.75 14.02
N ALA A 75 9.36 2.61 13.38
CA ALA A 75 10.63 3.12 13.89
C ALA A 75 10.51 4.58 14.32
N ILE A 76 11.02 4.92 15.50
CA ILE A 76 10.99 6.29 16.05
C ILE A 76 12.41 6.83 16.16
N THR A 77 12.66 8.04 15.66
CA THR A 77 13.94 8.73 15.78
C THR A 77 13.71 10.19 16.13
N GLY A 78 13.91 10.53 17.41
CA GLY A 78 13.57 11.85 17.94
C GLY A 78 12.06 12.08 17.82
N SER A 79 11.65 13.13 17.10
CA SER A 79 10.24 13.40 16.81
C SER A 79 9.73 12.75 15.53
N SER A 80 10.60 12.11 14.73
CA SER A 80 10.20 11.47 13.48
C SER A 80 9.74 10.04 13.73
N VAL A 81 8.62 9.66 13.12
CA VAL A 81 8.09 8.30 13.14
C VAL A 81 8.02 7.82 11.71
N SER A 82 8.68 6.69 11.42
CA SER A 82 8.60 5.98 10.15
C SER A 82 7.79 4.70 10.33
N VAL A 83 6.87 4.44 9.41
CA VAL A 83 5.88 3.36 9.51
C VAL A 83 5.80 2.61 8.20
N ARG A 84 5.76 1.28 8.26
CA ARG A 84 5.50 0.41 7.10
C ARG A 84 4.03 0.49 6.67
N GLY A 85 3.75 0.40 5.38
CA GLY A 85 2.42 0.63 4.82
C GLY A 85 1.38 -0.43 5.18
N ASP A 86 1.82 -1.63 5.56
CA ASP A 86 0.95 -2.72 6.01
C ASP A 86 0.46 -2.56 7.46
N VAL A 87 1.05 -1.64 8.23
CA VAL A 87 0.69 -1.39 9.62
C VAL A 87 -0.78 -0.96 9.71
N LEU A 88 -1.51 -1.55 10.66
CA LEU A 88 -2.91 -1.22 10.90
C LEU A 88 -3.07 0.20 11.46
N LEU A 89 -4.05 0.95 10.94
CA LEU A 89 -4.43 2.28 11.45
C LEU A 89 -4.81 2.23 12.93
N LYS A 90 -5.39 1.11 13.38
CA LYS A 90 -5.72 0.88 14.79
C LYS A 90 -4.46 0.92 15.67
N VAL A 91 -3.36 0.30 15.24
CA VAL A 91 -2.08 0.30 15.97
C VAL A 91 -1.52 1.72 16.07
N LEU A 92 -1.57 2.49 14.97
CA LEU A 92 -1.16 3.90 14.99
C LEU A 92 -2.04 4.77 15.90
N ASN A 93 -3.35 4.52 15.92
CA ASN A 93 -4.27 5.21 16.81
C ASN A 93 -4.01 4.91 18.28
N GLU A 94 -3.74 3.65 18.62
CA GLU A 94 -3.44 3.23 19.99
C GLU A 94 -2.10 3.77 20.46
N ARG A 95 -1.07 3.71 19.60
CA ARG A 95 0.30 4.13 19.93
C ARG A 95 0.49 5.64 19.93
N PHE A 96 -0.19 6.35 19.03
CA PHE A 96 0.06 7.78 18.78
C PHE A 96 -1.21 8.64 18.83
N GLY A 97 -2.38 8.13 19.22
CA GLY A 97 -3.58 8.95 19.42
C GLY A 97 -4.09 9.70 18.17
N LEU A 98 -3.81 9.18 16.97
CA LEU A 98 -4.09 9.88 15.70
C LEU A 98 -5.59 9.93 15.35
N GLY A 99 -6.42 9.01 15.82
CA GLY A 99 -7.86 9.04 15.49
C GLY A 99 -8.15 8.91 13.99
N LEU A 100 -7.31 8.17 13.28
CA LEU A 100 -7.48 7.78 11.88
C LEU A 100 -8.75 6.91 11.70
N PRO A 101 -9.45 6.99 10.56
CA PRO A 101 -10.72 6.31 10.33
C PRO A 101 -10.54 4.82 10.02
N VAL A 102 -10.61 3.99 11.07
CA VAL A 102 -10.49 2.51 10.99
C VAL A 102 -11.74 1.81 10.45
N ASP A 103 -12.84 2.52 10.23
CA ASP A 103 -14.11 1.98 9.73
C ASP A 103 -14.15 1.83 8.20
N ARG A 104 -13.24 2.50 7.50
CA ARG A 104 -13.18 2.54 6.02
C ARG A 104 -11.95 1.87 5.46
N VAL A 105 -10.85 1.90 6.22
CA VAL A 105 -9.55 1.46 5.76
C VAL A 105 -8.76 0.91 6.93
N ASP A 106 -8.12 -0.24 6.72
CA ASP A 106 -7.44 -0.97 7.78
C ASP A 106 -5.97 -0.59 7.93
N THR A 107 -5.26 -0.35 6.82
CA THR A 107 -3.80 -0.16 6.79
C THR A 107 -3.39 1.27 6.44
N VAL A 108 -2.14 1.61 6.74
CA VAL A 108 -1.51 2.89 6.38
C VAL A 108 -1.49 3.10 4.87
N SER A 109 -1.07 2.11 4.10
CA SER A 109 -1.04 2.13 2.64
C SER A 109 -2.45 2.36 2.10
N GLY A 110 -3.43 1.62 2.62
CA GLY A 110 -4.83 1.83 2.26
C GLY A 110 -5.30 3.26 2.55
N TYR A 111 -4.93 3.82 3.71
CA TYR A 111 -5.31 5.20 4.06
C TYR A 111 -4.77 6.23 3.07
N VAL A 112 -3.50 6.07 2.66
CA VAL A 112 -2.87 6.92 1.64
C VAL A 112 -3.61 6.79 0.31
N TRP A 113 -3.84 5.56 -0.15
CA TRP A 113 -4.61 5.26 -1.36
C TRP A 113 -5.99 5.91 -1.35
N HIS A 114 -6.73 5.74 -0.25
CA HIS A 114 -8.07 6.29 -0.08
C HIS A 114 -8.08 7.82 -0.15
N HIS A 115 -7.09 8.49 0.43
CA HIS A 115 -6.99 9.95 0.42
C HIS A 115 -6.55 10.51 -0.94
N LEU A 116 -5.62 9.85 -1.62
CA LEU A 116 -5.09 10.36 -2.89
C LEU A 116 -6.04 10.10 -4.06
N GLY A 117 -6.78 8.98 -4.06
CA GLY A 117 -7.66 8.60 -5.18
C GLY A 117 -6.92 8.33 -6.49
N ARG A 118 -5.60 8.18 -6.43
CA ARG A 118 -4.68 7.86 -7.53
C ARG A 118 -3.51 7.04 -7.01
N LEU A 119 -2.70 6.50 -7.92
CA LEU A 119 -1.45 5.82 -7.59
C LEU A 119 -0.56 6.74 -6.72
N PRO A 120 -0.14 6.28 -5.52
CA PRO A 120 0.80 7.01 -4.67
C PRO A 120 2.19 7.08 -5.30
N VAL A 121 2.88 8.20 -5.08
CA VAL A 121 4.29 8.38 -5.44
C VAL A 121 5.09 8.90 -4.25
N VAL A 122 6.39 8.64 -4.23
CA VAL A 122 7.30 9.15 -3.20
C VAL A 122 7.20 10.67 -3.11
N GLY A 123 7.04 11.17 -1.88
CA GLY A 123 6.85 12.59 -1.58
C GLY A 123 5.39 13.03 -1.50
N ASP A 124 4.42 12.17 -1.86
CA ASP A 124 3.00 12.47 -1.61
C ASP A 124 2.74 12.69 -0.13
N THR A 125 1.79 13.56 0.18
CA THR A 125 1.39 13.87 1.55
C THR A 125 -0.12 13.77 1.70
N VAL A 126 -0.57 13.05 2.73
CA VAL A 126 -1.99 13.00 3.11
C VAL A 126 -2.18 13.59 4.52
N PRO A 127 -3.34 14.20 4.82
CA PRO A 127 -3.60 14.74 6.14
C PRO A 127 -3.49 13.68 7.23
N LEU A 128 -2.94 14.06 8.38
CA LEU A 128 -3.02 13.30 9.61
C LEU A 128 -4.09 13.96 10.46
N ILE A 129 -5.21 13.27 10.66
CA ILE A 129 -6.21 13.71 11.63
C ILE A 129 -5.62 13.43 13.02
N THR A 130 -5.93 14.27 14.01
CA THR A 130 -5.68 14.00 15.42
C THR A 130 -6.89 14.45 16.20
N ARG A 131 -7.39 13.64 17.13
CA ARG A 131 -8.38 14.14 18.08
C ARG A 131 -7.68 15.13 19.01
N SER A 132 -7.86 16.44 18.80
CA SER A 132 -7.68 17.37 19.91
C SER A 132 -8.75 17.02 20.94
N SER A 133 -8.36 16.71 22.16
CA SER A 133 -9.26 16.52 23.29
C SER A 133 -10.28 17.66 23.35
N LEU A 134 -11.53 17.39 22.97
CA LEU A 134 -12.65 18.21 23.39
C LEU A 134 -13.33 17.48 24.57
N PRO A 135 -13.54 18.14 25.71
CA PRO A 135 -14.41 17.60 26.74
C PRO A 135 -15.82 17.47 26.16
N ALA A 136 -16.51 16.39 26.51
CA ALA A 136 -17.90 16.20 26.13
C ALA A 136 -18.76 17.30 26.78
N GLY A 137 -19.03 18.36 26.04
CA GLY A 137 -19.89 19.45 26.49
C GLY A 137 -19.71 20.75 25.70
N GLU A 138 -20.81 21.14 25.06
CA GLU A 138 -21.12 22.48 24.56
C GLU A 138 -20.59 22.90 23.19
N SER A 139 -21.55 23.27 22.35
CA SER A 139 -21.43 23.79 21.00
C SER A 139 -20.94 25.24 21.04
N THR A 140 -20.01 25.63 20.18
CA THR A 140 -19.96 26.99 19.59
C THR A 140 -19.17 26.96 18.28
N ASP A 141 -19.77 27.55 17.24
CA ASP A 141 -19.17 27.88 15.96
C ASP A 141 -17.80 28.58 16.10
N THR A 142 -16.75 27.95 15.59
CA THR A 142 -15.65 28.60 14.86
C THR A 142 -14.87 27.53 14.10
N THR A 143 -15.15 27.40 12.81
CA THR A 143 -14.18 26.86 11.86
C THR A 143 -12.90 27.70 11.93
N ASP A 144 -11.78 27.06 11.61
CA ASP A 144 -10.49 27.67 11.25
C ASP A 144 -9.53 28.09 12.38
N LEU A 145 -8.26 27.66 12.21
CA LEU A 145 -6.99 28.18 12.77
C LEU A 145 -6.23 27.36 13.83
N ALA A 146 -6.74 26.27 14.42
CA ALA A 146 -5.96 25.46 15.38
C ALA A 146 -5.74 23.99 15.00
N GLN A 147 -6.26 23.54 13.85
CA GLN A 147 -5.88 22.25 13.28
C GLN A 147 -4.51 22.40 12.62
N ARG A 148 -3.45 22.33 13.41
CA ARG A 148 -2.09 22.27 12.87
C ARG A 148 -2.04 21.09 11.89
N HIS A 149 -2.04 21.38 10.60
CA HIS A 149 -2.04 20.39 9.53
C HIS A 149 -0.81 19.50 9.71
N ARG A 150 -1.03 18.34 10.32
CA ARG A 150 -0.07 17.25 10.31
C ARG A 150 -0.30 16.47 9.02
N SER A 151 0.77 15.96 8.44
CA SER A 151 0.72 15.16 7.24
C SER A 151 1.54 13.90 7.41
N LEU A 152 1.05 12.82 6.82
CA LEU A 152 1.78 11.59 6.59
C LEU A 152 2.38 11.68 5.19
N ARG A 153 3.70 11.55 5.08
CA ARG A 153 4.46 11.65 3.84
C ARG A 153 4.84 10.26 3.36
N VAL A 154 4.67 9.98 2.08
CA VAL A 154 5.17 8.76 1.44
C VAL A 154 6.69 8.85 1.26
N ASP A 155 7.43 7.93 1.85
CA ASP A 155 8.89 7.87 1.79
C ASP A 155 9.37 6.85 0.75
N SER A 156 8.68 5.71 0.64
CA SER A 156 8.94 4.67 -0.36
C SER A 156 7.64 4.05 -0.89
N VAL A 157 7.71 3.57 -2.12
CA VAL A 157 6.65 2.82 -2.82
C VAL A 157 7.32 1.62 -3.46
N ASP A 158 6.74 0.44 -3.29
CA ASP A 158 7.10 -0.76 -4.02
C ASP A 158 5.95 -1.14 -4.98
N GLY A 159 6.22 -1.05 -6.29
CA GLY A 159 5.20 -1.17 -7.33
C GLY A 159 4.04 -0.19 -7.12
N THR A 160 2.92 -0.70 -6.59
CA THR A 160 1.71 0.08 -6.27
C THR A 160 1.45 0.23 -4.76
N LEU A 161 2.25 -0.46 -3.94
CA LEU A 161 2.13 -0.47 -2.50
C LEU A 161 2.94 0.67 -1.92
N VAL A 162 2.32 1.47 -1.05
CA VAL A 162 3.08 2.39 -0.20
C VAL A 162 3.85 1.53 0.79
N ASP A 163 5.17 1.48 0.66
CA ASP A 163 6.04 0.65 1.48
C ASP A 163 6.31 1.34 2.83
N ARG A 164 6.76 2.60 2.81
CA ARG A 164 6.97 3.39 4.04
C ARG A 164 6.46 4.80 3.96
N VAL A 165 6.08 5.29 5.12
CA VAL A 165 5.63 6.66 5.34
C VAL A 165 6.26 7.24 6.60
N SER A 166 6.30 8.57 6.68
CA SER A 166 6.74 9.27 7.88
C SER A 166 5.79 10.38 8.31
N PHE A 167 5.77 10.62 9.61
CA PHE A 167 5.15 11.79 10.21
C PHE A 167 5.95 12.24 11.44
N THR A 168 5.68 13.45 11.92
CA THR A 168 6.38 14.02 13.08
C THR A 168 5.44 14.12 14.28
N LEU A 169 5.88 13.61 15.44
CA LEU A 169 5.21 13.76 16.72
C LEU A 169 5.31 15.21 17.21
N THR A 170 4.23 15.72 17.79
CA THR A 170 4.28 16.94 18.62
C THR A 170 4.75 16.62 20.03
N ALA A 171 5.26 17.64 20.73
CA ALA A 171 5.77 17.54 22.10
C ALA A 171 4.85 16.78 23.08
N ASP A 172 3.53 16.88 22.93
CA ASP A 172 2.54 16.21 23.78
C ASP A 172 2.43 14.68 23.56
N GLN A 173 3.05 14.13 22.51
CA GLN A 173 3.00 12.69 22.17
C GLN A 173 4.38 12.01 22.12
N ALA A 174 5.44 12.76 22.45
CA ALA A 174 6.80 12.25 22.53
C ALA A 174 7.12 11.58 23.89
N GLY A 175 6.12 11.45 24.77
CA GLY A 175 6.28 10.99 26.15
C GLY A 175 5.43 9.78 26.46
N GLU A 176 5.89 8.60 26.04
CA GLU A 176 5.88 7.33 26.78
C GLU A 176 6.33 6.25 25.81
N ASP A 177 7.59 5.83 25.94
CA ASP A 177 8.09 4.61 25.33
C ASP A 177 7.50 3.45 26.15
N PRO A 178 6.57 2.63 25.62
CA PRO A 178 6.15 1.43 26.33
C PRO A 178 7.30 0.43 26.21
N THR A 179 8.12 0.36 27.27
CA THR A 179 9.17 -0.65 27.44
C THR A 179 8.58 -2.06 27.43
#